data_AF-O25935-F1
#
_entry.id   AF-O25935-F1
#
_cell.length_a   1.000
_cell.length_b   1.000
_cell.length_c   1.000
_cell.angle_alpha   90.00
_cell.angle_beta   90.00
_cell.angle_gamma   90.00
#
_symmetry.space_group_name_H-M   'P 1'
#
loop_
_entity.id
_entity.type
_entity.pdbx_description
1 polymer ?
#
loop_
_entity_poly.entity_id
_entity_poly.type
_entity_poly.pdbx_seq_one_letter_code
_entity_poly.pdbx_strand_id
1 'polypeptide(L)' 'MMQNSVKKLEYEERFNDALLKLQACQEEKQVTSCLKCEQVLNCKIRNSYVDAAYESMSLGERGGFDFN' A
#
# COMPACT_ATOMS: atom_id res chain seq x y z
N MET A 1 5.21 15.03 -20.72
CA MET A 1 4.24 13.92 -20.57
C MET A 1 4.88 12.55 -20.36
N MET A 2 6.17 12.34 -20.64
CA MET A 2 6.87 11.06 -20.36
C MET A 2 7.02 10.74 -18.86
N GLN A 3 7.22 11.77 -18.03
CA GLN A 3 7.53 11.62 -16.60
C GLN A 3 6.39 10.96 -15.80
N ASN A 4 5.12 11.27 -16.12
CA ASN A 4 3.99 10.68 -15.41
C ASN A 4 3.82 9.19 -15.71
N SER A 5 4.14 8.75 -16.92
CA SER A 5 4.08 7.33 -17.30
C SER A 5 5.13 6.51 -16.58
N VAL A 6 6.37 7.01 -16.49
CA VAL A 6 7.46 6.35 -15.75
C VAL A 6 7.15 6.33 -14.25
N LYS A 7 6.75 7.47 -13.68
CA LYS A 7 6.36 7.59 -12.27
C LYS A 7 5.22 6.63 -11.93
N LYS A 8 4.23 6.50 -12.82
CA LYS A 8 3.13 5.55 -12.67
C LYS A 8 3.60 4.10 -12.62
N LEU A 9 4.47 3.68 -13.55
CA LEU A 9 5.02 2.32 -13.56
C LEU A 9 5.78 1.99 -12.27
N GLU A 10 6.62 2.91 -11.78
CA GLU A 10 7.36 2.72 -10.53
C GLU A 10 6.44 2.54 -9.32
N TYR A 11 5.35 3.30 -9.21
CA TYR A 11 4.41 3.12 -8.12
C TYR A 11 3.54 1.87 -8.27
N GLU A 12 3.19 1.47 -9.49
CA GLU A 12 2.48 0.22 -9.74
C GLU A 12 3.33 -1.00 -9.35
N GLU A 13 4.63 -1.00 -9.67
CA GLU A 13 5.57 -2.05 -9.23
C GLU A 13 5.66 -2.11 -7.71
N ARG A 14 5.86 -0.96 -7.04
CA ARG A 14 5.89 -0.88 -5.57
C ARG A 14 4.60 -1.35 -4.91
N PHE A 15 3.45 -1.01 -5.50
CA PHE A 15 2.15 -1.46 -5.01
C PHE A 15 1.99 -2.98 -5.14
N ASN A 16 2.35 -3.56 -6.28
CA ASN A 16 2.28 -4.99 -6.51
C ASN A 16 3.20 -5.77 -5.55
N ASP A 17 4.43 -5.30 -5.33
CA ASP A 17 5.35 -5.90 -4.36
C ASP A 17 4.79 -5.89 -2.93
N ALA A 18 4.18 -4.78 -2.53
CA ALA A 18 3.57 -4.65 -1.21
C ALA A 18 2.31 -5.53 -1.07
N LEU A 19 1.52 -5.66 -2.13
CA LEU A 19 0.35 -6.54 -2.19
C LEU A 19 0.74 -8.01 -2.06
N LEU A 20 1.77 -8.47 -2.78
CA LEU A 20 2.25 -9.85 -2.68
C LEU A 20 2.74 -10.18 -1.26
N LYS A 21 3.50 -9.27 -0.63
CA LYS A 21 3.93 -9.41 0.77
C LYS A 21 2.75 -9.45 1.75
N LEU A 22 1.72 -8.64 1.50
CA LEU A 22 0.51 -8.62 2.31
C LEU A 22 -0.24 -9.94 2.22
N GLN A 23 -0.42 -10.47 1.01
CA GLN A 23 -1.11 -11.72 0.75
C GLN A 23 -0.37 -12.90 1.40
N ALA A 24 0.96 -12.99 1.23
CA ALA A 24 1.76 -14.00 1.90
C ALA A 24 1.63 -13.95 3.44
N CYS A 25 1.63 -12.74 4.03
CA CYS A 25 1.42 -12.54 5.47
C CYS A 25 0.00 -12.96 5.91
N GLN A 26 -1.02 -12.70 5.09
CA GLN A 26 -2.39 -13.11 5.36
C GLN A 26 -2.56 -14.63 5.32
N GLU A 27 -1.91 -15.29 4.36
CA GLU A 27 -1.87 -16.75 4.24
C GLU A 27 -1.15 -17.39 5.44
N GLU A 28 0.05 -16.90 5.79
CA GLU A 28 0.84 -17.38 6.93
C GLU A 28 0.06 -17.27 8.25
N LYS A 29 -0.64 -16.15 8.45
CA LYS A 29 -1.46 -15.90 9.65
C LYS A 29 -2.86 -16.49 9.58
N GLN A 30 -3.22 -17.14 8.47
CA GLN A 30 -4.55 -17.70 8.22
C GLN A 30 -5.70 -16.69 8.42
N VAL A 31 -5.49 -15.42 8.02
CA VAL A 31 -6.51 -14.37 8.07
C VAL A 31 -6.89 -13.95 6.66
N THR A 32 -8.19 -13.82 6.39
CA THR A 32 -8.68 -13.42 5.05
C THR A 32 -8.66 -11.91 4.82
N SER A 33 -8.24 -11.14 5.83
CA SER A 33 -8.18 -9.68 5.80
C SER A 33 -7.32 -9.20 6.96
N CYS A 34 -6.59 -8.10 6.75
CA CYS A 34 -5.85 -7.43 7.82
C CYS A 34 -6.75 -6.97 8.96
N LEU A 35 -8.04 -6.72 8.72
CA LEU A 35 -8.99 -6.33 9.76
C LEU A 35 -9.25 -7.47 10.78
N LYS A 36 -8.94 -8.72 10.42
CA LYS A 36 -9.02 -9.87 11.31
C LYS A 36 -7.68 -10.15 12.02
N CYS A 37 -6.64 -9.38 11.74
CA CYS A 37 -5.32 -9.55 12.34
C CYS A 37 -5.23 -8.74 13.65
N GLU A 38 -4.82 -9.38 14.74
CA GLU A 38 -4.57 -8.72 16.03
C GLU A 38 -3.54 -7.57 15.94
N GLN A 39 -2.63 -7.64 14.96
CA GLN A 39 -1.59 -6.65 14.73
C GLN A 39 -2.05 -5.51 13.79
N VAL A 40 -3.34 -5.40 13.44
CA VAL A 40 -3.83 -4.50 12.36
C VAL A 40 -3.30 -3.07 12.46
N LEU A 41 -3.23 -2.49 13.67
CA LEU A 41 -2.76 -1.12 13.90
C LEU A 41 -1.23 -0.99 13.87
N ASN A 42 -0.50 -2.06 14.20
CA ASN A 42 0.96 -2.07 14.37
C ASN A 42 1.69 -2.91 13.29
N CYS A 43 0.97 -3.42 12.29
CA CYS A 43 1.52 -4.30 11.27
C CYS A 43 2.27 -3.50 10.21
N LYS A 44 3.60 -3.58 10.22
CA LYS A 44 4.47 -2.91 9.24
C LYS A 44 4.14 -3.31 7.79
N ILE A 45 3.84 -4.59 7.54
CA ILE A 45 3.50 -5.09 6.20
C ILE A 45 2.21 -4.43 5.70
N ARG A 46 1.18 -4.36 6.56
CA ARG A 46 -0.09 -3.68 6.24
C ARG A 46 0.11 -2.19 6.00
N ASN A 47 0.93 -1.53 6.81
CA ASN A 47 1.20 -0.10 6.64
C ASN A 47 1.94 0.17 5.32
N SER A 48 2.97 -0.62 4.99
CA SER A 48 3.65 -0.51 3.70
C SER A 48 2.71 -0.74 2.51
N TYR A 49 1.76 -1.67 2.60
CA TYR A 49 0.73 -1.84 1.57
C TYR A 49 -0.17 -0.62 1.43
N VAL A 50 -0.66 -0.05 2.53
CA VAL A 50 -1.51 1.15 2.50
C VAL A 50 -0.76 2.36 1.93
N ASP A 51 0.49 2.54 2.34
CA ASP A 51 1.34 3.61 1.83
C ASP A 51 1.56 3.47 0.31
N ALA A 52 1.93 2.27 -0.15
CA ALA A 52 2.14 2.00 -1.58
C ALA A 52 0.86 2.15 -2.40
N ALA A 53 -0.30 1.75 -1.85
CA ALA A 53 -1.59 1.96 -2.50
C ALA A 53 -1.90 3.46 -2.67
N TYR A 54 -1.73 4.24 -1.59
CA TYR A 54 -1.94 5.69 -1.63
C TYR A 54 -1.00 6.36 -2.63
N GLU A 55 0.29 6.04 -2.58
CA GLU A 55 1.30 6.59 -3.48
C GLU A 55 1.03 6.22 -4.95
N SER A 56 0.57 5.00 -5.24
CA SER A 56 0.18 4.58 -6.59
C SER A 56 -1.01 5.37 -7.13
N MET A 57 -2.02 5.62 -6.29
CA MET A 57 -3.17 6.42 -6.66
C MET A 57 -2.84 7.91 -6.80
N SER A 58 -1.99 8.44 -5.93
CA SER A 58 -1.62 9.85 -5.92
C SER A 58 -0.42 10.17 -6.81
N LEU A 59 0.20 9.16 -7.42
CA LEU A 59 1.52 9.25 -8.03
C LEU A 59 2.52 9.95 -7.09
N GLY A 60 2.48 9.62 -5.81
CA GLY A 60 3.33 10.19 -4.77
C GLY A 60 2.99 11.62 -4.34
N GLU A 61 1.99 12.25 -4.95
CA GLU A 61 1.51 13.55 -4.49
C GLU A 61 0.86 13.37 -3.11
N ARG A 62 1.29 14.15 -2.13
CA ARG A 62 0.65 14.18 -0.82
C ARG A 62 -0.35 15.32 -0.82
N GLY A 63 -1.63 14.97 -0.91
CA GLY A 63 -2.70 15.93 -0.71
C GLY A 63 -2.71 16.39 0.73
N GLY A 64 -2.68 17.71 0.97
CA GLY A 64 -3.07 18.27 2.26
C GLY A 64 -4.57 18.06 2.43
N PHE A 65 -4.96 17.20 3.36
CA PHE A 65 -6.33 17.21 3.86
C PHE A 65 -6.39 18.25 4.97
N ASP A 66 -7.23 19.27 4.82
CA ASP A 66 -7.54 20.24 5.87
C ASP A 66 -8.88 19.88 6.54
N PHE A 67 -8.87 19.68 7.86
CA PHE A 67 -10.06 19.37 8.67
C PHE A 67 -10.60 20.60 9.44
N ASN A 68 -10.03 21.80 9.21
CA ASN A 68 -10.48 23.06 9.83
C ASN A 68 -11.70 23.67 9.13
#